data_AF-A0ABD3KRE1-F1
#
_entry.id   AF-A0ABD3KRE1-F1
#
_cell.length_a   1.000
_cell.length_b   1.000
_cell.length_c   1.000
_cell.angle_alpha   90.00
_cell.angle_beta   90.00
_cell.angle_gamma   90.00
#
_symmetry.space_group_name_H-M   'P 1'
#
loop_
_entity.id
_entity.type
_entity.pdbx_description
1 polymer ?
#
loop_
_entity_poly.entity_id
_entity_poly.type
_entity_poly.pdbx_seq_one_letter_code
_entity_poly.pdbx_strand_id
1 'polypeptide(L)'
;MARGLAQKEDREARETRLRQAIERDDVDELHSLIGEERQLLDRLSRGPFQNTPLDPILKLSFVRKLDSEGYSPMHLALQHENYPTKEGEHELELLAEFLFACIPSIKDLTNQGETAVHIAVKNENLEAFKVLFGWLKRVNLTDILKWKDHNGNTVLHIAVSKKQPEIIKQLIKYTDVNARNSQGETALKIFEENHWNDQEVAKKLQPKRCSTRKRLSLSKFFSSDLTSLEKYEFFFGFGDETARDIILLVSTLIATATYQAALSPPGGYWQDSSPPSNPSAANSNAADTENPHQAGDIIMKGWNLYFFSVVNSMAFFASIGAIWATAIPLLPRTNMVCIAMVILGTAFAYSLVSQFPKYEEGPANLLRGFYVSLVVAGLVVPVVVWRLHARIIKRIDATGRPIDTLLGSKGRNCKP
;
A
#
# COMPACT_ATOMS: atom_id res chain seq x y z
N MET A 1 51.20 9.54 -22.24
CA MET A 1 51.26 10.13 -20.88
C MET A 1 50.62 11.51 -20.81
N ALA A 2 50.96 12.48 -21.67
CA ALA A 2 50.42 13.84 -21.60
C ALA A 2 48.87 13.96 -21.73
N ARG A 3 48.23 13.20 -22.64
CA ARG A 3 46.75 13.19 -22.76
C ARG A 3 46.03 12.64 -21.51
N GLY A 4 46.66 11.70 -20.79
CA GLY A 4 46.09 11.11 -19.58
C GLY A 4 46.24 12.01 -18.35
N LEU A 5 47.23 12.90 -18.33
CA LEU A 5 47.42 13.89 -17.26
C LEU A 5 46.46 15.07 -17.42
N ALA A 6 46.28 15.57 -18.65
CA ALA A 6 45.31 16.64 -18.93
C ALA A 6 43.85 16.22 -18.61
N GLN A 7 43.48 14.98 -18.93
CA GLN A 7 42.18 14.42 -18.53
C GLN A 7 42.04 14.24 -17.01
N LYS A 8 43.14 14.10 -16.27
CA LYS A 8 43.11 13.94 -14.81
C LYS A 8 42.98 15.28 -14.09
N GLU A 9 43.65 16.32 -14.57
CA GLU A 9 43.55 17.67 -14.01
C GLU A 9 42.18 18.31 -14.26
N ASP A 10 41.63 18.16 -15.47
CA ASP A 10 40.26 18.58 -15.80
C ASP A 10 39.21 17.87 -14.94
N ARG A 11 39.48 16.60 -14.58
CA ARG A 11 38.61 15.77 -13.72
C ARG A 11 38.61 16.20 -12.25
N GLU A 12 39.76 16.50 -11.66
CA GLU A 12 39.85 16.97 -10.26
C GLU A 12 39.24 18.38 -10.11
N ALA A 13 39.39 19.23 -11.12
CA ALA A 13 38.75 20.55 -11.16
C ALA A 13 37.20 20.43 -11.17
N ARG A 14 36.65 19.46 -11.90
CA ARG A 14 35.19 19.23 -11.98
C ARG A 14 34.60 18.62 -10.71
N GLU A 15 35.26 17.63 -10.11
CA GLU A 15 34.84 17.10 -8.80
C GLU A 15 34.85 18.20 -7.71
N THR A 16 35.77 19.15 -7.82
CA THR A 16 35.83 20.33 -6.93
C THR A 16 34.66 21.28 -7.18
N ARG A 17 34.29 21.53 -8.45
CA ARG A 17 33.09 22.32 -8.79
C ARG A 17 31.81 21.67 -8.30
N LEU A 18 31.69 20.35 -8.42
CA LEU A 18 30.57 19.58 -7.91
C LEU A 18 30.43 19.74 -6.38
N ARG A 19 31.55 19.67 -5.65
CA ARG A 19 31.57 19.91 -4.20
C ARG A 19 31.14 21.34 -3.86
N GLN A 20 31.64 22.32 -4.60
CA GLN A 20 31.25 23.72 -4.40
C GLN A 20 29.77 23.96 -4.71
N ALA A 21 29.20 23.31 -5.72
CA ALA A 21 27.77 23.39 -6.04
C ALA A 21 26.91 22.80 -4.90
N ILE A 22 27.31 21.64 -4.36
CA ILE A 22 26.64 21.03 -3.20
C ILE A 22 26.76 21.92 -1.94
N GLU A 23 27.95 22.46 -1.67
CA GLU A 23 28.19 23.35 -0.52
C GLU A 23 27.41 24.67 -0.61
N ARG A 24 27.16 25.16 -1.83
CA ARG A 24 26.41 26.40 -2.10
C ARG A 24 24.90 26.20 -2.25
N ASP A 25 24.41 24.95 -2.17
CA ASP A 25 23.03 24.56 -2.51
C ASP A 25 22.59 25.06 -3.91
N ASP A 26 23.56 25.13 -4.84
CA ASP A 26 23.37 25.61 -6.21
C ASP A 26 22.92 24.44 -7.10
N VAL A 27 21.61 24.39 -7.30
CA VAL A 27 20.92 23.30 -8.00
C VAL A 27 21.14 23.38 -9.49
N ASP A 28 21.18 24.59 -10.05
CA ASP A 28 21.33 24.78 -11.49
C ASP A 28 22.77 24.43 -11.94
N GLU A 29 23.78 24.82 -11.17
CA GLU A 29 25.16 24.39 -11.41
C GLU A 29 25.33 22.88 -11.25
N LEU A 30 24.67 22.27 -10.26
CA LEU A 30 24.67 20.81 -10.10
C LEU A 30 24.07 20.12 -11.34
N HIS A 31 22.90 20.55 -11.80
CA HIS A 31 22.23 19.93 -12.95
C HIS A 31 22.99 20.18 -14.25
N SER A 32 23.64 21.34 -14.41
CA SER A 32 24.57 21.59 -15.51
C SER A 32 25.74 20.61 -15.48
N LEU A 33 26.36 20.39 -14.32
CA LEU A 33 27.46 19.42 -14.16
C LEU A 33 27.01 17.97 -14.38
N ILE A 34 25.80 17.60 -13.97
CA ILE A 34 25.19 16.28 -14.23
C ILE A 34 24.88 16.12 -15.73
N GLY A 35 24.39 17.18 -16.39
CA GLY A 35 24.11 17.20 -17.83
C GLY A 35 25.38 17.14 -18.68
N GLU A 36 26.48 17.74 -18.22
CA GLU A 36 27.78 17.73 -18.88
C GLU A 36 28.54 16.40 -18.73
N GLU A 37 28.38 15.66 -17.62
CA GLU A 37 29.20 14.49 -17.33
C GLU A 37 28.42 13.33 -16.67
N ARG A 38 27.93 12.40 -17.50
CA ARG A 38 27.08 11.24 -17.10
C ARG A 38 27.74 10.25 -16.14
N GLN A 39 29.08 10.21 -16.08
CA GLN A 39 29.83 9.30 -15.20
C GLN A 39 30.01 9.83 -13.77
N LEU A 40 29.64 11.10 -13.48
CA LEU A 40 29.72 11.62 -12.11
C LEU A 40 28.76 10.91 -11.16
N LEU A 41 27.57 10.52 -11.65
CA LEU A 41 26.61 9.73 -10.88
C LEU A 41 27.15 8.32 -10.55
N ASP A 42 27.88 7.67 -11.47
CA ASP A 42 28.53 6.36 -11.24
C ASP A 42 29.52 6.43 -10.07
N ARG A 43 30.23 7.55 -9.98
CA ARG A 43 31.33 7.73 -9.01
C ARG A 43 30.85 8.31 -7.69
N LEU A 44 29.72 9.02 -7.68
CA LEU A 44 28.96 9.32 -6.46
C LEU A 44 28.38 8.05 -5.81
N SER A 45 28.07 7.01 -6.61
CA SER A 45 27.61 5.69 -6.16
C SER A 45 28.78 4.78 -5.73
N ARG A 46 29.88 4.75 -6.50
CA ARG A 46 31.02 3.83 -6.30
C ARG A 46 32.20 4.39 -5.50
N GLY A 47 32.19 5.66 -5.13
CA GLY A 47 33.28 6.29 -4.37
C GLY A 47 33.28 5.87 -2.89
N PRO A 48 34.45 5.57 -2.28
CA PRO A 48 34.53 5.38 -0.85
C PRO A 48 34.41 6.76 -0.20
N PHE A 49 33.18 7.20 0.10
CA PHE A 49 32.95 8.32 1.01
C PHE A 49 33.19 7.87 2.46
N GLN A 50 34.37 7.30 2.71
CA GLN A 50 34.92 7.25 4.06
C GLN A 50 35.36 8.69 4.37
N ASN A 51 34.63 9.33 5.29
CA ASN A 51 35.01 10.55 6.01
C ASN A 51 34.59 11.92 5.46
N THR A 52 33.39 12.05 4.87
CA THR A 52 32.73 13.38 4.80
C THR A 52 31.31 13.30 5.36
N PRO A 53 30.98 14.08 6.41
CA PRO A 53 29.67 14.08 7.06
C PRO A 53 28.71 14.96 6.25
N LEU A 54 28.38 14.56 5.03
CA LEU A 54 27.22 15.08 4.32
C LEU A 54 26.12 14.03 4.46
N ASP A 55 25.19 14.32 5.37
CA ASP A 55 24.08 13.45 5.77
C ASP A 55 23.43 12.76 4.55
N PRO A 56 23.12 11.46 4.63
CA PRO A 56 22.33 10.76 3.60
C PRO A 56 21.01 11.48 3.27
N ILE A 57 20.47 12.20 4.26
CA ILE A 57 19.25 13.01 4.16
C ILE A 57 19.49 14.26 3.29
N LEU A 58 20.65 14.93 3.41
CA LEU A 58 21.03 16.08 2.59
C LEU A 58 21.27 15.67 1.13
N LYS A 59 21.88 14.50 0.92
CA LYS A 59 22.01 13.89 -0.42
C LYS A 59 20.64 13.61 -1.05
N LEU A 60 19.68 13.12 -0.27
CA LEU A 60 18.33 12.79 -0.77
C LEU A 60 17.47 14.04 -1.05
N SER A 61 17.61 15.11 -0.27
CA SER A 61 16.90 16.37 -0.51
C SER A 61 17.40 17.08 -1.77
N PHE A 62 18.71 17.02 -2.02
CA PHE A 62 19.33 17.67 -3.16
C PHE A 62 19.05 16.92 -4.48
N VAL A 63 19.11 15.57 -4.45
CA VAL A 63 18.79 14.71 -5.60
C VAL A 63 17.31 14.77 -6.01
N ARG A 64 16.43 15.34 -5.19
CA ARG A 64 15.01 15.52 -5.50
C ARG A 64 14.64 16.98 -5.82
N LYS A 65 15.60 17.91 -5.74
CA LYS A 65 15.38 19.32 -6.05
C LYS A 65 15.31 19.46 -7.57
N LEU A 66 14.18 20.00 -8.03
CA LEU A 66 13.92 20.17 -9.46
C LEU A 66 14.76 21.33 -10.00
N ASP A 67 15.22 21.21 -11.24
CA ASP A 67 15.84 22.33 -11.96
C ASP A 67 14.82 23.43 -12.29
N SER A 68 15.29 24.52 -12.90
CA SER A 68 14.44 25.63 -13.35
C SER A 68 13.33 25.22 -14.35
N GLU A 69 13.49 24.12 -15.07
CA GLU A 69 12.49 23.54 -15.97
C GLU A 69 11.56 22.52 -15.28
N GLY A 70 11.86 22.15 -14.04
CA GLY A 70 11.11 21.22 -13.22
C GLY A 70 11.57 19.78 -13.30
N TYR A 71 12.71 19.46 -13.91
CA TYR A 71 13.22 18.11 -14.01
C TYR A 71 14.01 17.73 -12.76
N SER A 72 13.83 16.49 -12.32
CA SER A 72 14.74 15.87 -11.35
C SER A 72 15.93 15.25 -12.09
N PRO A 73 17.05 14.94 -11.41
CA PRO A 73 18.21 14.29 -12.03
C PRO A 73 17.84 13.00 -12.78
N MET A 74 16.85 12.26 -12.28
CA MET A 74 16.33 11.06 -12.96
C MET A 74 15.61 11.40 -14.27
N HIS A 75 14.86 12.49 -14.32
CA HIS A 75 14.21 12.91 -15.56
C HIS A 75 15.23 13.38 -16.60
N LEU A 76 16.26 14.13 -16.17
CA LEU A 76 17.36 14.56 -17.04
C LEU A 76 18.12 13.38 -17.63
N ALA A 77 18.40 12.34 -16.82
CA ALA A 77 19.03 11.10 -17.29
C ALA A 77 18.21 10.38 -18.38
N LEU A 78 16.89 10.61 -18.43
CA LEU A 78 15.98 10.02 -19.40
C LEU A 78 15.70 10.93 -20.60
N GLN A 79 16.21 12.17 -20.62
CA GLN A 79 15.87 13.18 -21.62
C GLN A 79 16.59 12.98 -22.96
N HIS A 80 17.76 12.33 -22.95
CA HIS A 80 18.57 12.18 -24.17
C HIS A 80 18.16 10.96 -25.02
N GLU A 81 18.08 11.17 -26.34
CA GLU A 81 17.72 10.16 -27.32
C GLU A 81 18.88 9.18 -27.61
N ASN A 82 18.55 7.88 -27.63
CA ASN A 82 19.29 6.73 -28.17
C ASN A 82 20.81 6.87 -28.39
N TYR A 83 21.60 6.28 -27.48
CA TYR A 83 23.03 6.05 -27.68
C TYR A 83 23.30 4.69 -28.35
N PRO A 84 24.35 4.58 -29.19
CA PRO A 84 24.78 3.32 -29.76
C PRO A 84 25.11 2.30 -28.66
N THR A 85 24.81 1.04 -28.95
CA THR A 85 24.68 -0.15 -28.07
C THR A 85 25.77 -0.43 -27.02
N LYS A 86 26.89 0.29 -26.98
CA LYS A 86 27.97 0.07 -26.00
C LYS A 86 27.99 1.09 -24.85
N GLU A 87 27.49 2.30 -25.07
CA GLU A 87 27.42 3.34 -24.03
C GLU A 87 26.06 3.31 -23.30
N GLY A 88 25.00 2.86 -23.99
CA GLY A 88 23.67 2.73 -23.41
C GLY A 88 23.56 1.70 -22.27
N GLU A 89 24.38 0.64 -22.24
CA GLU A 89 24.35 -0.34 -21.15
C GLU A 89 24.80 0.27 -19.81
N HIS A 90 25.79 1.17 -19.85
CA HIS A 90 26.28 1.85 -18.65
C HIS A 90 25.24 2.84 -18.10
N GLU A 91 24.51 3.54 -18.97
CA GLU A 91 23.44 4.46 -18.55
C GLU A 91 22.24 3.74 -17.92
N LEU A 92 21.92 2.55 -18.42
CA LEU A 92 20.88 1.70 -17.83
C LEU A 92 21.31 1.15 -16.46
N GLU A 93 22.59 0.84 -16.29
CA GLU A 93 23.16 0.46 -14.99
C GLU A 93 23.11 1.64 -14.00
N LEU A 94 23.45 2.84 -14.45
CA LEU A 94 23.33 4.07 -13.64
C LEU A 94 21.90 4.36 -13.23
N LEU A 95 20.95 4.21 -14.15
CA LEU A 95 19.53 4.33 -13.85
C LEU A 95 19.10 3.29 -12.80
N ALA A 96 19.58 2.05 -12.90
CA ALA A 96 19.28 0.99 -11.94
C ALA A 96 19.90 1.26 -10.56
N GLU A 97 21.16 1.71 -10.51
CA GLU A 97 21.83 2.12 -9.28
C GLU A 97 21.12 3.31 -8.63
N PHE A 98 20.70 4.30 -9.42
CA PHE A 98 19.94 5.46 -8.94
C PHE A 98 18.58 5.06 -8.35
N LEU A 99 17.85 4.16 -9.00
CA LEU A 99 16.58 3.62 -8.48
C LEU A 99 16.77 2.84 -7.16
N PHE A 100 17.94 2.22 -6.97
CA PHE A 100 18.28 1.52 -5.72
C PHE A 100 18.67 2.51 -4.61
N ALA A 101 19.45 3.54 -4.94
CA ALA A 101 19.90 4.56 -3.99
C ALA A 101 18.77 5.52 -3.57
N CYS A 102 17.87 5.89 -4.48
CA CYS A 102 16.82 6.88 -4.26
C CYS A 102 15.44 6.37 -4.69
N ILE A 103 14.87 5.44 -3.91
CA ILE A 103 13.52 4.89 -4.13
C ILE A 103 12.43 5.99 -4.27
N PRO A 104 12.43 7.09 -3.49
CA PRO A 104 11.37 8.10 -3.61
C PRO A 104 11.38 8.87 -4.93
N SER A 105 12.51 8.93 -5.64
CA SER A 105 12.67 9.74 -6.86
C SER A 105 11.70 9.34 -7.97
N ILE A 106 11.31 8.06 -8.04
CA ILE A 106 10.36 7.54 -9.05
C ILE A 106 9.00 8.23 -9.02
N LYS A 107 8.64 8.85 -7.89
CA LYS A 107 7.40 9.59 -7.68
C LYS A 107 7.52 11.09 -7.96
N ASP A 108 8.75 11.59 -8.18
CA ASP A 108 8.94 12.99 -8.52
C ASP A 108 8.29 13.27 -9.87
N LEU A 109 7.71 14.46 -9.99
CA LEU A 109 6.98 14.89 -11.18
C LEU A 109 7.65 16.12 -11.76
N THR A 110 7.66 16.23 -13.09
CA THR A 110 8.12 17.45 -13.75
C THR A 110 7.14 18.60 -13.52
N ASN A 111 7.53 19.82 -13.93
CA ASN A 111 6.60 20.95 -14.01
C ASN A 111 5.42 20.71 -14.97
N GLN A 112 5.44 19.66 -15.79
CA GLN A 112 4.32 19.23 -16.63
C GLN A 112 3.53 18.06 -16.01
N GLY A 113 3.85 17.66 -14.78
CA GLY A 113 3.24 16.50 -14.13
C GLY A 113 3.68 15.17 -14.73
N GLU A 114 4.76 15.14 -15.52
CA GLU A 114 5.28 13.92 -16.13
C GLU A 114 6.10 13.13 -15.10
N THR A 115 5.96 11.80 -15.14
CA THR A 115 6.85 10.90 -14.38
C THR A 115 8.05 10.50 -15.24
N ALA A 116 9.09 9.94 -14.63
CA ALA A 116 10.20 9.32 -15.37
C ALA A 116 9.73 8.35 -16.46
N VAL A 117 8.66 7.59 -16.22
CA VAL A 117 8.12 6.67 -17.23
C VAL A 117 7.49 7.43 -18.41
N HIS A 118 6.83 8.58 -18.17
CA HIS A 118 6.33 9.42 -19.25
C HIS A 118 7.49 9.93 -20.12
N ILE A 119 8.58 10.41 -19.51
CA ILE A 119 9.78 10.90 -20.22
C ILE A 119 10.44 9.78 -21.04
N ALA A 120 10.67 8.60 -20.46
CA ALA A 120 11.30 7.48 -21.16
C ALA A 120 10.51 7.05 -22.41
N VAL A 121 9.17 7.04 -22.32
CA VAL A 121 8.28 6.70 -23.45
C VAL A 121 8.23 7.83 -24.48
N LYS A 122 8.21 9.09 -24.03
CA LYS A 122 8.23 10.28 -24.91
C LYS A 122 9.49 10.35 -25.78
N ASN A 123 10.62 9.90 -25.23
CA ASN A 123 11.92 9.89 -25.91
C ASN A 123 12.25 8.55 -26.59
N GLU A 124 11.26 7.65 -26.71
CA GLU A 124 11.38 6.40 -27.45
C GLU A 124 12.47 5.45 -26.94
N ASN A 125 12.82 5.58 -25.66
CA ASN A 125 13.83 4.78 -24.99
C ASN A 125 13.22 3.50 -24.39
N LEU A 126 13.14 2.46 -25.22
CA LEU A 126 12.56 1.15 -24.84
C LEU A 126 13.30 0.49 -23.68
N GLU A 127 14.64 0.58 -23.65
CA GLU A 127 15.44 -0.08 -22.63
C GLU A 127 15.31 0.61 -21.27
N ALA A 128 15.32 1.95 -21.23
CA ALA A 128 15.05 2.69 -20.01
C ALA A 128 13.62 2.41 -19.48
N PHE A 129 12.64 2.31 -20.38
CA PHE A 129 11.29 1.87 -20.01
C PHE A 129 11.30 0.48 -19.38
N LYS A 130 12.03 -0.50 -19.93
CA LYS A 130 12.12 -1.85 -19.37
C LYS A 130 12.74 -1.86 -17.97
N VAL A 131 13.79 -1.07 -17.73
CA VAL A 131 14.41 -0.92 -16.40
C VAL A 131 13.42 -0.33 -15.42
N LEU A 132 12.82 0.82 -15.74
CA LEU A 132 11.84 1.49 -14.88
C LEU A 132 10.63 0.58 -14.59
N PHE A 133 10.04 0.00 -15.62
CA PHE A 133 8.87 -0.87 -15.49
C PHE A 133 9.19 -2.17 -14.76
N GLY A 134 10.38 -2.75 -15.01
CA GLY A 134 10.88 -3.91 -14.29
C GLY A 134 11.09 -3.64 -12.81
N TRP A 135 11.58 -2.44 -12.46
CA TRP A 135 11.73 -2.01 -11.07
C TRP A 135 10.36 -1.76 -10.41
N LEU A 136 9.45 -1.04 -11.08
CA LEU A 136 8.09 -0.76 -10.59
C LEU A 136 7.31 -2.03 -10.25
N LYS A 137 7.48 -3.11 -11.02
CA LYS A 137 6.90 -4.42 -10.71
C LYS A 137 7.47 -5.03 -9.43
N ARG A 138 8.78 -4.95 -9.23
CA ARG A 138 9.47 -5.51 -8.06
C ARG A 138 9.09 -4.79 -6.76
N VAL A 139 8.92 -3.48 -6.81
CA VAL A 139 8.49 -2.67 -5.65
C VAL A 139 6.97 -2.54 -5.51
N ASN A 140 6.21 -3.15 -6.42
CA ASN A 140 4.75 -3.08 -6.48
C ASN A 140 4.18 -1.63 -6.52
N LEU A 141 4.84 -0.74 -7.27
CA LEU A 141 4.43 0.67 -7.47
C LEU A 141 3.84 0.92 -8.87
N THR A 142 3.20 -0.10 -9.46
CA THR A 142 2.63 -0.01 -10.83
C THR A 142 1.51 1.02 -10.98
N ASP A 143 0.94 1.53 -9.88
CA ASP A 143 -0.08 2.59 -9.89
C ASP A 143 0.44 3.92 -10.47
N ILE A 144 1.76 4.15 -10.46
CA ILE A 144 2.39 5.34 -11.09
C ILE A 144 2.07 5.40 -12.59
N LEU A 145 1.83 4.26 -13.25
CA LEU A 145 1.49 4.19 -14.67
C LEU A 145 0.09 4.76 -15.00
N LYS A 146 -0.77 4.94 -13.99
CA LYS A 146 -2.11 5.52 -14.14
C LYS A 146 -2.11 7.03 -13.98
N TRP A 147 -1.02 7.60 -13.48
CA TRP A 147 -0.90 9.04 -13.28
C TRP A 147 -0.97 9.77 -14.61
N LYS A 148 -1.51 10.98 -14.55
CA LYS A 148 -1.72 11.83 -15.70
C LYS A 148 -0.81 13.03 -15.63
N ASP A 149 -0.24 13.40 -16.77
CA ASP A 149 0.41 14.68 -16.96
C ASP A 149 -0.61 15.84 -16.91
N HIS A 150 -0.14 17.08 -17.04
CA HIS A 150 -0.99 18.28 -17.09
C HIS A 150 -2.00 18.27 -18.26
N ASN A 151 -1.68 17.55 -19.34
CA ASN A 151 -2.55 17.37 -20.50
C ASN A 151 -3.57 16.23 -20.28
N GLY A 152 -3.55 15.59 -19.11
CA GLY A 152 -4.41 14.46 -18.78
C GLY A 152 -3.98 13.14 -19.41
N ASN A 153 -2.85 13.11 -20.12
CA ASN A 153 -2.31 11.92 -20.76
C ASN A 153 -1.68 11.01 -19.72
N THR A 154 -2.02 9.73 -19.80
CA THR A 154 -1.24 8.68 -19.14
C THR A 154 -0.09 8.25 -20.05
N VAL A 155 0.87 7.50 -19.50
CA VAL A 155 1.95 6.88 -20.29
C VAL A 155 1.44 6.06 -21.49
N LEU A 156 0.24 5.46 -21.40
CA LEU A 156 -0.38 4.74 -22.53
C LEU A 156 -0.74 5.69 -23.69
N HIS A 157 -1.22 6.91 -23.40
CA HIS A 157 -1.53 7.89 -24.44
C HIS A 157 -0.25 8.31 -25.18
N ILE A 158 0.84 8.55 -24.43
CA ILE A 158 2.15 8.90 -25.01
C ILE A 158 2.69 7.75 -25.87
N ALA A 159 2.65 6.51 -25.39
CA ALA A 159 3.14 5.35 -26.12
C ALA A 159 2.39 5.13 -27.46
N VAL A 160 1.08 5.38 -27.47
CA VAL A 160 0.26 5.33 -28.71
C VAL A 160 0.59 6.50 -29.63
N SER A 161 0.75 7.71 -29.10
CA SER A 161 1.16 8.89 -29.88
C SER A 161 2.50 8.67 -30.58
N LYS A 162 3.45 8.04 -29.88
CA LYS A 162 4.78 7.69 -30.37
C LYS A 162 4.85 6.38 -31.15
N LYS A 163 3.73 5.68 -31.38
CA LYS A 163 3.65 4.45 -32.18
C LYS A 163 4.58 3.33 -31.69
N GLN A 164 4.62 3.07 -30.37
CA GLN A 164 5.50 2.09 -29.74
C GLN A 164 4.78 0.79 -29.33
N PRO A 165 4.63 -0.20 -30.23
CA PRO A 165 3.83 -1.40 -29.97
C PRO A 165 4.35 -2.26 -28.81
N GLU A 166 5.67 -2.39 -28.63
CA GLU A 166 6.27 -3.18 -27.54
C GLU A 166 5.87 -2.63 -26.16
N ILE A 167 5.94 -1.31 -26.00
CA ILE A 167 5.60 -0.62 -24.74
C ILE A 167 4.10 -0.72 -24.49
N ILE A 168 3.27 -0.50 -25.52
CA ILE A 168 1.81 -0.60 -25.42
C ILE A 168 1.39 -1.99 -24.95
N LYS A 169 1.96 -3.05 -25.55
CA LYS A 169 1.67 -4.45 -25.19
C LYS A 169 1.95 -4.74 -23.70
N GLN A 170 2.96 -4.10 -23.13
CA GLN A 170 3.30 -4.23 -21.71
C GLN A 170 2.38 -3.39 -20.80
N LEU A 171 2.04 -2.17 -21.21
CA LEU A 171 1.24 -1.23 -20.42
C LEU A 171 -0.24 -1.62 -20.28
N ILE A 172 -0.86 -2.19 -21.31
CA ILE A 172 -2.30 -2.51 -21.34
C ILE A 172 -2.76 -3.38 -20.14
N LYS A 173 -1.86 -4.15 -19.53
CA LYS A 173 -2.17 -4.98 -18.36
C LYS A 173 -2.31 -4.18 -17.06
N TYR A 174 -1.72 -2.98 -17.00
CA TYR A 174 -1.59 -2.18 -15.78
C TYR A 174 -2.29 -0.82 -15.88
N THR A 175 -2.60 -0.35 -17.09
CA THR A 175 -3.27 0.94 -17.35
C THR A 175 -4.73 0.75 -17.78
N ASP A 176 -5.55 1.78 -17.55
CA ASP A 176 -6.93 1.81 -18.07
C ASP A 176 -6.93 2.28 -19.52
N VAL A 177 -7.29 1.37 -20.43
CA VAL A 177 -7.41 1.62 -21.88
C VAL A 177 -8.49 2.67 -22.19
N ASN A 178 -9.49 2.79 -21.31
CA ASN A 178 -10.58 3.75 -21.46
C ASN A 178 -10.30 5.10 -20.79
N ALA A 179 -9.11 5.30 -20.21
CA ALA A 179 -8.74 6.58 -19.65
C ALA A 179 -8.77 7.67 -20.72
N ARG A 180 -9.32 8.84 -20.37
CA ARG A 180 -9.40 10.01 -21.26
C ARG A 180 -8.42 11.09 -20.84
N ASN A 181 -7.76 11.72 -21.80
CA ASN A 181 -6.96 12.92 -21.60
C ASN A 181 -7.84 14.17 -21.34
N SER A 182 -7.23 15.34 -21.17
CA SER A 182 -7.96 16.61 -20.96
C SER A 182 -8.79 17.04 -22.16
N GLN A 183 -8.48 16.52 -23.36
CA GLN A 183 -9.27 16.71 -24.58
C GLN A 183 -10.44 15.71 -24.70
N GLY A 184 -10.60 14.79 -23.74
CA GLY A 184 -11.66 13.79 -23.73
C GLY A 184 -11.36 12.55 -24.58
N GLU A 185 -10.12 12.39 -25.03
CA GLU A 185 -9.70 11.37 -25.97
C GLU A 185 -9.13 10.15 -25.25
N THR A 186 -9.54 8.97 -25.67
CA THR A 186 -8.93 7.70 -25.25
C THR A 186 -7.69 7.39 -26.09
N ALA A 187 -6.80 6.54 -25.58
CA ALA A 187 -5.65 6.04 -26.33
C ALA A 187 -6.04 5.46 -27.71
N LEU A 188 -7.20 4.81 -27.84
CA LEU A 188 -7.73 4.33 -29.12
C LEU A 188 -8.07 5.46 -30.12
N LYS A 189 -8.55 6.62 -29.65
CA LYS A 189 -8.86 7.76 -30.53
C LYS A 189 -7.57 8.36 -31.09
N ILE A 190 -6.54 8.49 -30.26
CA ILE A 190 -5.19 8.92 -30.69
C ILE A 190 -4.60 7.92 -31.69
N PHE A 191 -4.81 6.61 -31.49
CA PHE A 191 -4.38 5.58 -32.44
C PHE A 191 -5.01 5.77 -33.83
N GLU A 192 -6.32 6.02 -33.88
CA GLU A 192 -7.07 6.22 -35.12
C GLU A 192 -6.67 7.52 -35.84
N GLU A 193 -6.49 8.61 -35.09
CA GLU A 193 -6.07 9.92 -35.63
C GLU A 193 -4.66 9.90 -36.21
N ASN A 194 -3.74 9.14 -35.62
CA ASN A 194 -2.36 9.01 -36.10
C ASN A 194 -2.20 8.13 -37.35
N HIS A 195 -3.31 7.64 -37.92
CA HIS A 195 -3.36 6.74 -39.09
C HIS A 195 -2.39 5.56 -38.98
N TRP A 196 -2.20 5.02 -37.77
CA TRP A 196 -1.28 3.92 -37.52
C TRP A 196 -1.93 2.59 -37.89
N ASN A 197 -1.29 1.81 -38.77
CA ASN A 197 -1.83 0.56 -39.28
C ASN A 197 -1.27 -0.67 -38.53
N ASP A 198 -1.58 -0.80 -37.24
CA ASP A 198 -1.29 -2.00 -36.42
C ASP A 198 -2.59 -2.61 -35.87
N GLN A 199 -3.06 -3.66 -36.54
CA GLN A 199 -4.30 -4.36 -36.16
C GLN A 199 -4.21 -5.05 -34.80
N GLU A 200 -3.02 -5.50 -34.37
CA GLU A 200 -2.85 -6.19 -33.09
C GLU A 200 -3.01 -5.20 -31.94
N VAL A 201 -2.39 -4.03 -32.07
CA VAL A 201 -2.51 -2.95 -31.08
C VAL A 201 -3.93 -2.39 -31.06
N ALA A 202 -4.54 -2.12 -32.23
CA ALA A 202 -5.92 -1.67 -32.33
C ALA A 202 -6.88 -2.60 -31.59
N LYS A 203 -6.76 -3.92 -31.81
CA LYS A 203 -7.58 -4.93 -31.15
C LYS A 203 -7.40 -4.93 -29.63
N LYS A 204 -6.19 -4.73 -29.14
CA LYS A 204 -5.90 -4.68 -27.69
C LYS A 204 -6.35 -3.38 -27.03
N LEU A 205 -6.39 -2.27 -27.79
CA LEU A 205 -6.88 -0.97 -27.35
C LEU A 205 -8.41 -0.85 -27.40
N GLN A 206 -9.11 -1.86 -27.93
CA GLN A 206 -10.57 -1.85 -27.92
C GLN A 206 -11.11 -1.67 -26.50
N PRO A 207 -12.16 -0.85 -26.34
CA PRO A 207 -12.72 -0.56 -25.04
C PRO A 207 -13.21 -1.86 -24.40
N LYS A 208 -12.59 -2.25 -23.29
CA LYS A 208 -13.14 -3.29 -22.43
C LYS A 208 -14.41 -2.70 -21.83
N ARG A 209 -15.57 -3.35 -22.08
CA ARG A 209 -16.89 -2.91 -21.56
C ARG A 209 -16.77 -2.59 -20.07
N CYS A 210 -16.71 -1.30 -19.75
CA CYS A 210 -16.83 -0.82 -18.40
C CYS A 210 -18.10 0.01 -18.35
N SER A 211 -18.99 -0.33 -17.42
CA SER A 211 -20.23 0.41 -17.16
C SER A 211 -19.86 1.89 -17.08
N THR A 212 -20.47 2.72 -17.93
CA THR A 212 -20.32 4.18 -17.97
C THR A 212 -20.71 4.78 -16.63
N ARG A 213 -19.81 4.71 -15.65
CA ARG A 213 -20.02 5.27 -14.32
C ARG A 213 -19.67 6.74 -14.44
N LYS A 214 -20.70 7.58 -14.29
CA LYS A 214 -20.59 9.04 -14.35
C LYS A 214 -19.41 9.50 -13.48
N ARG A 215 -18.36 10.02 -14.12
CA ARG A 215 -17.14 10.52 -13.46
C ARG A 215 -17.53 11.69 -12.57
N LEU A 216 -17.30 11.58 -11.26
CA LEU A 216 -17.59 12.66 -10.32
C LEU A 216 -16.45 13.69 -10.41
N SER A 217 -16.76 14.99 -10.50
CA SER A 217 -15.73 16.02 -10.39
C SER A 217 -15.23 16.08 -8.94
N LEU A 218 -13.97 16.49 -8.75
CA LEU A 218 -13.38 16.67 -7.42
C LEU A 218 -14.22 17.65 -6.56
N SER A 219 -14.69 18.74 -7.18
CA SER A 219 -15.58 19.71 -6.51
C SER A 219 -16.89 19.08 -6.05
N LYS A 220 -17.48 18.20 -6.87
CA LYS A 220 -18.71 17.48 -6.53
C LYS A 220 -18.47 16.40 -5.47
N PHE A 221 -17.26 15.82 -5.43
CA PHE A 221 -16.85 14.89 -4.39
C PHE A 221 -16.73 15.60 -3.04
N PHE A 222 -15.99 16.71 -2.96
CA PHE A 222 -15.85 17.48 -1.72
C PHE A 222 -17.14 18.18 -1.27
N SER A 223 -18.06 18.49 -2.20
CA SER A 223 -19.39 19.00 -1.87
C SER A 223 -20.40 17.89 -1.52
N SER A 224 -20.02 16.62 -1.60
CA SER A 224 -20.89 15.51 -1.20
C SER A 224 -20.74 15.27 0.30
N ASP A 225 -21.83 14.85 0.95
CA ASP A 225 -21.78 14.46 2.35
C ASP A 225 -20.81 13.29 2.56
N LEU A 226 -20.05 13.35 3.67
CA LEU A 226 -19.18 12.28 4.12
C LEU A 226 -19.99 10.98 4.26
N THR A 227 -19.46 9.91 3.65
CA THR A 227 -19.98 8.56 3.82
C THR A 227 -19.86 8.11 5.28
N SER A 228 -20.68 7.15 5.69
CA SER A 228 -20.61 6.57 7.04
C SER A 228 -19.21 6.03 7.38
N LEU A 229 -18.45 5.61 6.37
CA LEU A 229 -17.08 5.12 6.53
C LEU A 229 -16.11 6.27 6.81
N GLU A 230 -16.18 7.38 6.06
CA GLU A 230 -15.34 8.57 6.30
C GLU A 230 -15.66 9.21 7.68
N LYS A 231 -16.94 9.18 8.09
CA LYS A 231 -17.35 9.60 9.45
C LYS A 231 -16.77 8.67 10.53
N TYR A 232 -16.79 7.36 10.29
CA TYR A 232 -16.19 6.36 11.19
C TYR A 232 -14.66 6.53 11.26
N GLU A 233 -14.04 6.86 10.13
CA GLU A 233 -12.59 7.06 10.04
C GLU A 233 -12.15 8.27 10.88
N PHE A 234 -12.93 9.34 10.86
CA PHE A 234 -12.74 10.52 11.70
C PHE A 234 -12.98 10.22 13.20
N PHE A 235 -14.02 9.46 13.53
CA PHE A 235 -14.40 9.16 14.92
C PHE A 235 -13.35 8.33 15.68
N PHE A 236 -12.61 7.45 15.00
CA PHE A 236 -11.58 6.60 15.59
C PHE A 236 -10.14 7.15 15.44
N GLY A 237 -9.96 8.34 14.86
CA GLY A 237 -8.68 9.04 14.84
C GLY A 237 -7.61 8.41 13.93
N PHE A 238 -7.97 7.75 12.83
CA PHE A 238 -7.01 7.05 11.94
C PHE A 238 -6.06 7.97 11.16
N GLY A 239 -6.26 9.29 11.20
CA GLY A 239 -5.41 10.26 10.51
C GLY A 239 -4.03 10.47 11.15
N ASP A 240 -3.84 10.08 12.42
CA ASP A 240 -2.58 10.20 13.14
C ASP A 240 -1.90 8.84 13.29
N GLU A 241 -0.65 8.76 12.82
CA GLU A 241 0.17 7.55 12.87
C GLU A 241 0.40 7.10 14.33
N THR A 242 0.57 8.05 15.24
CA THR A 242 0.79 7.77 16.66
C THR A 242 -0.45 7.20 17.34
N ALA A 243 -1.63 7.76 17.04
CA ALA A 243 -2.91 7.26 17.55
C ALA A 243 -3.19 5.85 17.03
N ARG A 244 -2.91 5.59 15.75
CA ARG A 244 -3.07 4.26 15.14
C ARG A 244 -2.18 3.22 15.83
N ASP A 245 -0.93 3.56 16.10
CA ASP A 245 0.02 2.66 16.78
C ASP A 245 -0.41 2.37 18.22
N ILE A 246 -0.88 3.38 18.96
CA ILE A 246 -1.45 3.20 20.32
C ILE A 246 -2.69 2.30 20.28
N ILE A 247 -3.63 2.56 19.35
CA ILE A 247 -4.86 1.76 19.21
C ILE A 247 -4.51 0.32 18.89
N LEU A 248 -3.58 0.08 17.96
CA LEU A 248 -3.16 -1.28 17.57
C LEU A 248 -2.49 -2.01 18.75
N LEU A 249 -1.63 -1.32 19.50
CA LEU A 249 -0.98 -1.87 20.69
C LEU A 249 -2.00 -2.24 21.76
N VAL A 250 -2.87 -1.31 22.14
CA VAL A 250 -3.90 -1.54 23.18
C VAL A 250 -4.87 -2.63 22.75
N SER A 251 -5.34 -2.62 21.50
CA SER A 251 -6.25 -3.64 20.97
C SER A 251 -5.60 -5.03 20.97
N THR A 252 -4.30 -5.12 20.62
CA THR A 252 -3.56 -6.39 20.66
C THR A 252 -3.43 -6.92 22.09
N LEU A 253 -3.18 -6.05 23.07
CA LEU A 253 -3.11 -6.43 24.48
C LEU A 253 -4.47 -6.92 25.01
N ILE A 254 -5.57 -6.22 24.70
CA ILE A 254 -6.91 -6.62 25.12
C ILE A 254 -7.30 -7.95 24.46
N ALA A 255 -7.07 -8.11 23.15
CA ALA A 255 -7.32 -9.37 22.46
C ALA A 255 -6.52 -10.52 23.07
N THR A 256 -5.26 -10.29 23.43
CA THR A 256 -4.42 -11.31 24.08
C THR A 256 -4.95 -11.67 25.47
N ALA A 257 -5.25 -10.67 26.30
CA ALA A 257 -5.75 -10.89 27.66
C ALA A 257 -7.10 -11.64 27.66
N THR A 258 -8.01 -11.27 26.77
CA THR A 258 -9.33 -11.90 26.65
C THR A 258 -9.26 -13.31 26.05
N TYR A 259 -8.33 -13.56 25.12
CA TYR A 259 -8.05 -14.91 24.61
C TYR A 259 -7.51 -15.83 25.71
N GLN A 260 -6.57 -15.34 26.52
CA GLN A 260 -6.04 -16.09 27.67
C GLN A 260 -7.11 -16.34 28.73
N ALA A 261 -7.95 -15.34 29.03
CA ALA A 261 -9.05 -15.48 29.97
C ALA A 261 -10.11 -16.50 29.51
N ALA A 262 -10.34 -16.62 28.20
CA ALA A 262 -11.21 -17.67 27.66
C ALA A 262 -10.59 -19.07 27.78
N LEU A 263 -9.28 -19.20 27.60
CA LEU A 263 -8.57 -20.48 27.78
C LEU A 263 -8.35 -20.85 29.24
N SER A 264 -8.40 -19.90 30.16
CA SER A 264 -8.27 -20.12 31.61
C SER A 264 -9.40 -19.40 32.33
N PRO A 265 -10.65 -19.89 32.22
CA PRO A 265 -11.79 -19.24 32.83
C PRO A 265 -11.67 -19.26 34.35
N PRO A 266 -12.28 -18.28 35.05
CA PRO A 266 -12.37 -18.30 36.50
C PRO A 266 -12.95 -19.64 37.00
N GLY A 267 -12.24 -20.29 37.92
CA GLY A 267 -12.61 -21.60 38.44
C GLY A 267 -12.00 -22.80 37.69
N GLY A 268 -11.44 -22.61 36.49
CA GLY A 268 -10.74 -23.67 35.74
C GLY A 268 -11.67 -24.70 35.10
N TYR A 269 -11.10 -25.88 34.80
CA TYR A 269 -11.78 -26.99 34.13
C TYR A 269 -11.80 -28.24 34.99
N TRP A 270 -12.83 -29.06 34.79
CA TRP A 270 -12.86 -30.42 35.32
C TRP A 270 -11.75 -31.27 34.67
N GLN A 271 -11.00 -31.99 35.50
CA GLN A 271 -9.90 -32.86 35.05
C GLN A 271 -10.36 -34.29 34.78
N ASP A 272 -11.46 -34.69 35.40
CA ASP A 272 -12.09 -35.99 35.33
C ASP A 272 -13.52 -35.90 34.77
N SER A 273 -14.14 -37.06 34.54
CA SER A 273 -15.50 -37.16 34.01
C SER A 273 -16.37 -37.96 34.98
N SER A 274 -17.47 -37.37 35.42
CA SER A 274 -18.45 -38.01 36.30
C SER A 274 -19.75 -38.29 35.54
N PRO A 275 -20.13 -39.57 35.35
CA PRO A 275 -21.36 -39.94 34.64
C PRO A 275 -22.62 -39.61 35.47
N PRO A 276 -23.78 -39.41 34.82
CA PRO A 276 -25.03 -39.13 35.52
C PRO A 276 -25.42 -40.29 36.45
N SER A 277 -25.68 -39.98 37.72
CA SER A 277 -26.13 -40.97 38.71
C SER A 277 -27.55 -41.45 38.40
N ASN A 278 -27.74 -42.77 38.35
CA ASN A 278 -29.07 -43.37 38.21
C ASN A 278 -29.88 -43.11 39.50
N PRO A 279 -31.15 -42.64 39.43
CA PRO A 279 -31.94 -42.33 40.62
C PRO A 279 -32.33 -43.54 41.50
N SER A 280 -31.91 -44.77 41.15
CA SER A 280 -32.41 -46.00 41.78
C SER A 280 -31.63 -46.48 43.01
N ALA A 281 -30.77 -45.66 43.60
CA ALA A 281 -30.08 -46.00 44.86
C ALA A 281 -30.18 -44.85 45.87
N ALA A 282 -31.40 -44.40 46.15
CA ALA A 282 -31.68 -43.58 47.33
C ALA A 282 -31.64 -44.47 48.58
N ASN A 283 -30.45 -44.67 49.14
CA ASN A 283 -30.27 -45.02 50.56
C ASN A 283 -28.80 -44.85 50.96
N SER A 284 -28.41 -43.62 51.26
CA SER A 284 -27.58 -43.27 52.42
C SER A 284 -27.29 -41.77 52.43
N ASN A 285 -27.10 -41.25 53.64
CA ASN A 285 -27.08 -39.85 53.99
C ASN A 285 -26.00 -39.04 53.24
N ALA A 286 -26.39 -37.84 52.79
CA ALA A 286 -25.54 -36.68 52.53
C ALA A 286 -24.14 -36.98 51.94
N ALA A 287 -24.11 -37.45 50.69
CA ALA A 287 -22.96 -37.23 49.82
C ALA A 287 -23.41 -36.23 48.75
N ASP A 288 -22.69 -35.11 48.67
CA ASP A 288 -22.90 -34.06 47.67
C ASP A 288 -23.13 -34.71 46.30
N THR A 289 -24.35 -34.59 45.79
CA THR A 289 -24.71 -35.14 44.49
C THR A 289 -24.03 -34.29 43.43
N GLU A 290 -22.79 -34.63 43.13
CA GLU A 290 -21.96 -33.88 42.21
C GLU A 290 -22.58 -33.94 40.81
N ASN A 291 -22.90 -32.78 40.25
CA ASN A 291 -23.54 -32.71 38.94
C ASN A 291 -22.65 -33.40 37.88
N PRO A 292 -23.23 -34.14 36.92
CA PRO A 292 -22.47 -34.79 35.87
C PRO A 292 -21.63 -33.76 35.11
N HIS A 293 -20.38 -34.08 34.86
CA HIS A 293 -19.42 -33.22 34.20
C HIS A 293 -18.46 -34.06 33.35
N GLN A 294 -17.95 -33.49 32.26
CA GLN A 294 -16.96 -34.10 31.39
C GLN A 294 -15.60 -33.40 31.57
N ALA A 295 -14.50 -34.14 31.44
CA ALA A 295 -13.17 -33.55 31.46
C ALA A 295 -13.05 -32.50 30.35
N GLY A 296 -12.59 -31.29 30.71
CA GLY A 296 -12.55 -30.14 29.82
C GLY A 296 -13.77 -29.21 29.89
N ASP A 297 -14.81 -29.55 30.65
CA ASP A 297 -15.92 -28.63 30.94
C ASP A 297 -15.49 -27.54 31.93
N ILE A 298 -16.02 -26.33 31.76
CA ILE A 298 -15.77 -25.21 32.67
C ILE A 298 -16.43 -25.47 34.04
N ILE A 299 -15.69 -25.22 35.13
CA ILE A 299 -16.18 -25.42 36.51
C ILE A 299 -17.21 -24.36 36.91
N MET A 300 -17.04 -23.12 36.45
CA MET A 300 -17.97 -22.02 36.70
C MET A 300 -19.33 -22.28 36.05
N LYS A 301 -20.42 -22.14 36.82
CA LYS A 301 -21.79 -22.47 36.41
C LYS A 301 -22.74 -21.26 36.50
N GLY A 302 -23.89 -21.36 35.85
CA GLY A 302 -24.98 -20.39 35.96
C GLY A 302 -24.65 -18.99 35.42
N TRP A 303 -25.28 -17.96 35.97
CA TRP A 303 -25.21 -16.59 35.48
C TRP A 303 -23.79 -16.00 35.39
N ASN A 304 -22.89 -16.39 36.29
CA ASN A 304 -21.51 -15.90 36.29
C ASN A 304 -20.75 -16.36 35.05
N LEU A 305 -20.98 -17.60 34.60
CA LEU A 305 -20.38 -18.13 33.37
C LEU A 305 -20.86 -17.34 32.15
N TYR A 306 -22.17 -17.16 32.01
CA TYR A 306 -22.75 -16.43 30.89
C TYR A 306 -22.29 -14.98 30.85
N PHE A 307 -22.33 -14.28 31.99
CA PHE A 307 -21.91 -12.89 32.08
C PHE A 307 -20.42 -12.71 31.72
N PHE A 308 -19.53 -13.50 32.33
CA PHE A 308 -18.11 -13.49 32.02
C PHE A 308 -17.87 -13.75 30.53
N SER A 309 -18.48 -14.80 29.99
CA SER A 309 -18.21 -15.21 28.62
C SER A 309 -18.72 -14.20 27.59
N VAL A 310 -19.87 -13.58 27.81
CA VAL A 310 -20.42 -12.54 26.93
C VAL A 310 -19.52 -11.30 26.95
N VAL A 311 -19.19 -10.77 28.13
CA VAL A 311 -18.37 -9.56 28.26
C VAL A 311 -16.95 -9.79 27.72
N ASN A 312 -16.33 -10.94 28.02
CA ASN A 312 -15.01 -11.30 27.51
C ASN A 312 -15.01 -11.42 25.98
N SER A 313 -16.04 -12.03 25.40
CA SER A 313 -16.18 -12.14 23.95
C SER A 313 -16.41 -10.78 23.29
N MET A 314 -17.25 -9.92 23.88
CA MET A 314 -17.45 -8.56 23.38
C MET A 314 -16.16 -7.77 23.34
N ALA A 315 -15.35 -7.84 24.41
CA ALA A 315 -14.06 -7.17 24.47
C ALA A 315 -13.06 -7.71 23.42
N PHE A 316 -13.04 -9.03 23.21
CA PHE A 316 -12.20 -9.67 22.19
C PHE A 316 -12.59 -9.24 20.77
N PHE A 317 -13.86 -9.37 20.39
CA PHE A 317 -14.33 -8.99 19.06
C PHE A 317 -14.27 -7.48 18.80
N ALA A 318 -14.47 -6.64 19.82
CA ALA A 318 -14.25 -5.20 19.70
C ALA A 318 -12.77 -4.88 19.40
N SER A 319 -11.84 -5.57 20.05
CA SER A 319 -10.40 -5.44 19.81
C SER A 319 -10.00 -5.91 18.40
N ILE A 320 -10.55 -7.03 17.94
CA ILE A 320 -10.38 -7.48 16.54
C ILE A 320 -10.91 -6.42 15.56
N GLY A 321 -12.09 -5.87 15.83
CA GLY A 321 -12.70 -4.82 15.01
C GLY A 321 -11.83 -3.56 14.92
N ALA A 322 -11.23 -3.15 16.04
CA ALA A 322 -10.30 -2.01 16.07
C ALA A 322 -9.04 -2.27 15.23
N ILE A 323 -8.45 -3.47 15.32
CA ILE A 323 -7.28 -3.87 14.51
C ILE A 323 -7.63 -3.88 13.01
N TRP A 324 -8.83 -4.37 12.64
CA TRP A 324 -9.26 -4.32 11.24
C TRP A 324 -9.47 -2.88 10.77
N ALA A 325 -10.07 -2.04 11.59
CA ALA A 325 -10.34 -0.67 11.23
C ALA A 325 -9.04 0.13 10.99
N THR A 326 -7.98 -0.12 11.77
CA THR A 326 -6.65 0.47 11.51
C THR A 326 -5.95 -0.15 10.28
N ALA A 327 -6.21 -1.43 9.99
CA ALA A 327 -5.57 -2.15 8.89
C ALA A 327 -6.18 -1.87 7.50
N ILE A 328 -7.49 -1.62 7.40
CA ILE A 328 -8.22 -1.46 6.11
C ILE A 328 -7.70 -0.28 5.26
N PRO A 329 -7.41 0.92 5.82
CA PRO A 329 -6.88 2.04 5.04
C PRO A 329 -5.51 1.76 4.40
N LEU A 330 -4.73 0.84 5.00
CA LEU A 330 -3.38 0.47 4.55
C LEU A 330 -3.36 -0.68 3.53
N LEU A 331 -4.52 -1.16 3.09
CA LEU A 331 -4.62 -2.22 2.10
C LEU A 331 -4.02 -1.76 0.76
N PRO A 332 -3.25 -2.62 0.06
CA PRO A 332 -3.15 -4.07 0.25
C PRO A 332 -2.04 -4.57 1.19
N ARG A 333 -1.23 -3.67 1.79
CA ARG A 333 -0.03 -4.07 2.56
C ARG A 333 -0.37 -4.91 3.80
N THR A 334 -1.56 -4.74 4.36
CA THR A 334 -2.03 -5.37 5.61
C THR A 334 -2.89 -6.63 5.39
N ASN A 335 -2.96 -7.18 4.16
CA ASN A 335 -3.76 -8.37 3.85
C ASN A 335 -3.49 -9.56 4.81
N MET A 336 -2.22 -9.78 5.16
CA MET A 336 -1.84 -10.86 6.07
C MET A 336 -2.45 -10.68 7.47
N VAL A 337 -2.47 -9.44 7.97
CA VAL A 337 -3.06 -9.12 9.28
C VAL A 337 -4.55 -9.41 9.25
N CYS A 338 -5.28 -8.96 8.22
CA CYS A 338 -6.71 -9.24 8.10
C CYS A 338 -7.01 -10.75 8.10
N ILE A 339 -6.24 -11.56 7.35
CA ILE A 339 -6.40 -13.02 7.31
C ILE A 339 -6.11 -13.63 8.70
N ALA A 340 -5.03 -13.22 9.36
CA ALA A 340 -4.68 -13.71 10.69
C ALA A 340 -5.77 -13.40 11.72
N MET A 341 -6.36 -12.20 11.66
CA MET A 341 -7.44 -11.79 12.56
C MET A 341 -8.73 -12.60 12.33
N VAL A 342 -9.03 -13.01 11.10
CA VAL A 342 -10.13 -13.95 10.81
C VAL A 342 -9.88 -15.29 11.48
N ILE A 343 -8.70 -15.86 11.26
CA ILE A 343 -8.33 -17.17 11.81
C ILE A 343 -8.41 -17.13 13.34
N LEU A 344 -7.83 -16.10 13.96
CA LEU A 344 -7.85 -15.90 15.41
C LEU A 344 -9.29 -15.77 15.95
N GLY A 345 -10.15 -14.98 15.29
CA GLY A 345 -11.55 -14.83 15.65
C GLY A 345 -12.33 -16.15 15.60
N THR A 346 -12.12 -16.93 14.54
CA THR A 346 -12.77 -18.25 14.39
C THR A 346 -12.28 -19.27 15.41
N ALA A 347 -10.97 -19.28 15.71
CA ALA A 347 -10.39 -20.17 16.71
C ALA A 347 -10.93 -19.89 18.11
N PHE A 348 -11.02 -18.60 18.48
CA PHE A 348 -11.60 -18.19 19.77
C PHE A 348 -13.06 -18.59 19.91
N ALA A 349 -13.89 -18.34 18.89
CA ALA A 349 -15.30 -18.72 18.92
C ALA A 349 -15.50 -20.25 19.01
N TYR A 350 -14.70 -21.01 18.26
CA TYR A 350 -14.72 -22.47 18.35
C TYR A 350 -14.31 -22.96 19.74
N SER A 351 -13.25 -22.38 20.32
CA SER A 351 -12.77 -22.70 21.66
C SER A 351 -13.88 -22.53 22.69
N LEU A 352 -14.57 -21.38 22.67
CA LEU A 352 -15.68 -21.11 23.58
C LEU A 352 -16.78 -22.16 23.43
N VAL A 353 -17.27 -22.40 22.21
CA VAL A 353 -18.36 -23.38 21.96
C VAL A 353 -17.99 -24.79 22.44
N SER A 354 -16.72 -25.18 22.32
CA SER A 354 -16.25 -26.52 22.71
C SER A 354 -16.15 -26.76 24.22
N GLN A 355 -15.99 -25.70 25.01
CA GLN A 355 -15.78 -25.77 26.47
C GLN A 355 -17.08 -25.67 27.28
N PHE A 356 -18.20 -25.29 26.65
CA PHE A 356 -19.49 -25.16 27.35
C PHE A 356 -20.09 -26.53 27.71
N PRO A 357 -20.57 -26.72 28.96
CA PRO A 357 -21.20 -27.97 29.38
C PRO A 357 -22.41 -28.32 28.49
N LYS A 358 -22.51 -29.59 28.07
CA LYS A 358 -23.53 -30.05 27.12
C LYS A 358 -24.96 -30.14 27.69
N TYR A 359 -25.11 -30.08 29.01
CA TYR A 359 -26.35 -30.42 29.72
C TYR A 359 -27.34 -29.24 29.89
N GLU A 360 -26.99 -28.02 29.49
CA GLU A 360 -27.89 -26.84 29.52
C GLU A 360 -28.39 -26.48 28.11
N GLU A 361 -29.29 -27.28 27.52
CA GLU A 361 -29.64 -27.18 26.09
C GLU A 361 -30.25 -25.82 25.67
N GLY A 362 -31.03 -25.16 26.53
CA GLY A 362 -31.70 -23.88 26.20
C GLY A 362 -30.73 -22.70 26.04
N PRO A 363 -30.13 -22.21 27.15
CA PRO A 363 -29.24 -21.05 27.11
C PRO A 363 -27.94 -21.32 26.33
N ALA A 364 -27.45 -22.55 26.26
CA ALA A 364 -26.27 -22.89 25.45
C ALA A 364 -26.53 -22.71 23.94
N ASN A 365 -27.73 -23.01 23.44
CA ASN A 365 -28.07 -22.81 22.03
C ASN A 365 -28.17 -21.33 21.65
N LEU A 366 -28.71 -20.48 22.54
CA LEU A 366 -28.75 -19.03 22.35
C LEU A 366 -27.33 -18.44 22.33
N LEU A 367 -26.46 -18.92 23.21
CA LEU A 367 -25.06 -18.52 23.27
C LEU A 367 -24.25 -18.98 22.05
N ARG A 368 -24.47 -20.20 21.54
CA ARG A 368 -23.91 -20.66 20.25
C ARG A 368 -24.35 -19.75 19.11
N GLY A 369 -25.63 -19.39 19.05
CA GLY A 369 -26.17 -18.44 18.06
C GLY A 369 -25.51 -17.07 18.14
N PHE A 370 -25.26 -16.57 19.37
CA PHE A 370 -24.51 -15.33 19.61
C PHE A 370 -23.07 -15.41 19.08
N TYR A 371 -22.33 -16.49 19.36
CA TYR A 371 -20.95 -16.65 18.85
C TYR A 371 -20.89 -16.80 17.33
N VAL A 372 -21.81 -17.54 16.73
CA VAL A 372 -21.92 -17.63 15.27
C VAL A 372 -22.19 -16.23 14.69
N SER A 373 -23.07 -15.45 15.31
CA SER A 373 -23.37 -14.07 14.88
C SER A 373 -22.15 -13.16 15.00
N LEU A 374 -21.34 -13.28 16.06
CA LEU A 374 -20.10 -12.52 16.23
C LEU A 374 -19.03 -12.89 15.20
N VAL A 375 -18.87 -14.18 14.89
CA VAL A 375 -17.95 -14.64 13.83
C VAL A 375 -18.40 -14.12 12.47
N VAL A 376 -19.70 -14.22 12.16
CA VAL A 376 -20.25 -13.68 10.92
C VAL A 376 -20.06 -12.17 10.85
N ALA A 377 -20.30 -11.44 11.94
CA ALA A 377 -20.04 -10.00 11.99
C ALA A 377 -18.56 -9.68 11.76
N GLY A 378 -17.64 -10.40 12.41
CA GLY A 378 -16.20 -10.26 12.25
C GLY A 378 -15.68 -10.58 10.84
N LEU A 379 -16.38 -11.43 10.09
CA LEU A 379 -16.07 -11.77 8.70
C LEU A 379 -16.71 -10.79 7.69
N VAL A 380 -17.99 -10.49 7.86
CA VAL A 380 -18.82 -9.80 6.85
C VAL A 380 -18.64 -8.30 6.94
N VAL A 381 -18.70 -7.72 8.14
CA VAL A 381 -18.64 -6.26 8.34
C VAL A 381 -17.40 -5.70 7.68
N PRO A 382 -16.19 -6.24 7.93
CA PRO A 382 -15.04 -5.58 7.36
C PRO A 382 -14.78 -5.91 5.89
N VAL A 383 -15.31 -7.00 5.33
CA VAL A 383 -15.37 -7.19 3.87
C VAL A 383 -16.27 -6.13 3.22
N VAL A 384 -17.38 -5.78 3.86
CA VAL A 384 -18.27 -4.71 3.41
C VAL A 384 -17.57 -3.35 3.51
N VAL A 385 -16.92 -3.05 4.63
CA VAL A 385 -16.12 -1.83 4.84
C VAL A 385 -15.00 -1.74 3.80
N TRP A 386 -14.25 -2.81 3.55
CA TRP A 386 -13.22 -2.84 2.52
C TRP A 386 -13.79 -2.58 1.12
N ARG A 387 -14.92 -3.21 0.77
CA ARG A 387 -15.61 -2.95 -0.52
C ARG A 387 -16.07 -1.50 -0.64
N LEU A 388 -16.53 -0.88 0.44
CA LEU A 388 -16.92 0.53 0.48
C LEU A 388 -15.70 1.44 0.32
N HIS A 389 -14.63 1.20 1.08
CA HIS A 389 -13.36 1.93 0.98
C HIS A 389 -12.76 1.83 -0.42
N ALA A 390 -12.70 0.61 -0.99
CA ALA A 390 -12.23 0.39 -2.36
C ALA A 390 -13.11 1.11 -3.42
N ARG A 391 -14.42 1.26 -3.16
CA ARG A 391 -15.30 2.06 -4.03
C ARG A 391 -15.02 3.55 -3.90
N ILE A 392 -14.72 4.04 -2.70
CA ILE A 392 -14.37 5.45 -2.45
C ILE A 392 -13.03 5.77 -3.12
N ILE A 393 -11.99 4.96 -2.89
CA ILE A 393 -10.70 5.11 -3.58
C ILE A 393 -10.88 5.10 -5.09
N LYS A 394 -11.66 4.16 -5.66
CA LYS A 394 -11.93 4.15 -7.11
C LYS A 394 -12.69 5.38 -7.60
N ARG A 395 -13.50 6.04 -6.75
CA ARG A 395 -14.15 7.31 -7.09
C ARG A 395 -13.15 8.47 -7.07
N ILE A 396 -12.24 8.48 -6.11
CA ILE A 396 -11.13 9.46 -6.04
C ILE A 396 -10.19 9.28 -7.23
N ASP A 397 -9.78 8.04 -7.52
CA ASP A 397 -8.90 7.67 -8.64
C ASP A 397 -9.53 7.99 -10.00
N ALA A 398 -10.87 8.00 -10.10
CA ALA A 398 -11.57 8.49 -11.28
C ALA A 398 -11.28 9.97 -11.59
N THR A 399 -10.76 10.76 -10.63
CA THR A 399 -10.26 12.11 -10.91
C THR A 399 -8.92 12.10 -11.66
N GLY A 400 -8.17 11.00 -11.60
CA GLY A 400 -6.88 10.81 -12.27
C GLY A 400 -5.72 11.56 -11.62
N ARG A 401 -5.88 11.99 -10.36
CA ARG A 401 -4.84 12.68 -9.58
C ARG A 401 -4.13 11.69 -8.65
N PRO A 402 -2.85 11.94 -8.29
CA PRO A 402 -2.13 11.10 -7.34
C PRO A 402 -2.93 10.95 -6.05
N ILE A 403 -3.29 9.72 -5.66
CA ILE A 403 -4.08 9.45 -4.44
C ILE A 403 -3.29 9.86 -3.18
N ASP A 404 -1.95 9.77 -3.27
CA ASP A 404 -1.00 10.13 -2.21
C ASP A 404 -1.12 11.60 -1.76
N THR A 405 -1.65 12.52 -2.58
CA THR A 405 -1.87 13.92 -2.19
C THR A 405 -3.19 14.17 -1.45
N LEU A 406 -4.14 13.23 -1.46
CA LEU A 406 -5.46 13.43 -0.85
C LEU A 406 -5.62 12.79 0.53
N LEU A 407 -4.85 11.75 0.86
CA LEU A 407 -5.02 11.00 2.11
C LEU A 407 -3.92 11.23 3.17
N GLY A 408 -2.92 12.08 2.92
CA GLY A 408 -1.79 12.28 3.84
C GLY A 408 -0.92 11.01 3.96
N SER A 409 0.39 11.02 4.15
CA SER A 409 1.34 12.03 4.60
C SER A 409 2.69 11.71 3.95
N LYS A 410 3.38 12.74 3.43
CA LYS A 410 4.76 13.02 3.84
C LYS A 410 5.04 14.48 3.60
N GLY A 411 5.36 15.17 4.70
CA GLY A 411 5.55 16.61 4.77
C GLY A 411 6.51 17.12 3.72
N ARG A 412 6.00 18.02 2.86
CA ARG A 412 6.79 19.19 2.51
C ARG A 412 6.85 20.03 3.77
N ASN A 413 7.97 19.97 4.48
CA ASN A 413 8.33 21.02 5.42
C ASN A 413 8.52 22.29 4.59
N CYS A 414 7.43 22.97 4.31
CA CYS A 414 7.46 24.38 3.97
C CYS A 414 7.89 25.10 5.25
N LYS A 415 9.16 25.48 5.33
CA LYS A 415 9.56 26.59 6.17
C LYS A 415 9.63 27.85 5.30
N PRO A 416 9.28 29.01 5.89
CA PRO A 416 8.92 30.24 5.19
C PRO A 416 10.02 30.82 4.32
#